data_AF-A0A847KNH3-F1
#
_entry.id   AF-A0A847KNH3-F1
#
_cell.length_a   1.000
_cell.length_b   1.000
_cell.length_c   1.000
_cell.angle_alpha   90.00
_cell.angle_beta   90.00
_cell.angle_gamma   90.00
#
_symmetry.space_group_name_H-M   'P 1'
#
loop_
_entity.id
_entity.type
_entity.pdbx_description
1 polymer ?
#
loop_
_entity_poly.entity_id
_entity_poly.type
_entity_poly.pdbx_seq_one_letter_code
_entity_poly.pdbx_strand_id
1 'polypeptide(L)'
;MPSFTRFGNELYTGARSYDIVGRSRVWYAVAATMIVLSLAILGFKGINPGIEFRGGSEFTLSNVANTSGDAAREVLAQQGITEAARITTVGSNSLRIQTTEMDAEQVATVRSALAEAYDIELTNVTSTFIGPTWGQDVTNKALQGLVIFLVLVSVVMAAYFRTWKMSAAAVTALIHDVIVTVGLYALVGFEVTPASVIGFLTILGYSLYDTVVVFDKVRENTARIFDQDRVTYAEAANLAVNQTLVRSINTSVVGVLPVASILFVGT
;
A
#
# COMPACT_ATOMS: atom_id res chain seq x y z
N MET A 1 -8.39 -20.55 -28.98
CA MET A 1 -7.66 -19.57 -28.17
C MET A 1 -6.21 -20.05 -28.05
N PRO A 2 -5.18 -19.23 -28.33
CA PRO A 2 -3.79 -19.66 -28.11
C PRO A 2 -3.61 -20.03 -26.63
N SER A 3 -2.98 -21.17 -26.34
CA SER A 3 -2.69 -21.54 -24.95
C SER A 3 -1.73 -20.53 -24.33
N PHE A 4 -1.84 -20.27 -23.03
CA PHE A 4 -0.97 -19.34 -22.32
C PHE A 4 0.52 -19.68 -22.48
N THR A 5 0.83 -20.98 -22.61
CA THR A 5 2.17 -21.50 -22.92
C THR A 5 2.66 -21.04 -24.30
N ARG A 6 1.80 -21.08 -25.33
CA ARG A 6 2.13 -20.60 -26.68
C ARG A 6 2.37 -19.09 -26.68
N PHE A 7 1.52 -18.34 -25.99
CA PHE A 7 1.66 -16.88 -25.84
C PHE A 7 2.98 -16.49 -25.17
N GLY A 8 3.35 -17.14 -24.07
CA GLY A 8 4.62 -16.88 -23.39
C GLY A 8 5.84 -17.26 -24.22
N ASN A 9 5.80 -18.38 -24.95
CA ASN A 9 6.91 -18.76 -25.82
C ASN A 9 7.07 -17.81 -27.01
N GLU A 10 5.97 -17.34 -27.61
CA GLU A 10 5.99 -16.34 -28.68
C GLU A 10 6.59 -15.00 -28.21
N LEU A 11 6.27 -14.57 -26.98
CA LEU A 11 6.88 -13.39 -26.37
C LEU A 11 8.36 -13.59 -26.04
N TYR A 12 8.73 -14.77 -25.53
CA TYR A 12 10.11 -15.07 -25.13
C TYR A 12 11.06 -15.12 -26.34
N THR A 13 10.61 -15.75 -27.43
CA THR A 13 11.36 -15.88 -28.68
C THR A 13 11.35 -14.61 -29.54
N GLY A 14 10.51 -13.63 -29.19
CA GLY A 14 10.29 -12.42 -29.99
C GLY A 14 9.42 -12.62 -31.24
N ALA A 15 8.84 -13.81 -31.43
CA ALA A 15 7.87 -14.08 -32.50
C ALA A 15 6.61 -13.21 -32.37
N ARG A 16 6.29 -12.79 -31.14
CA ARG A 16 5.34 -11.72 -30.82
C ARG A 16 6.07 -10.72 -29.93
N SER A 17 5.99 -9.43 -30.26
CA SER A 17 6.65 -8.37 -29.49
C SER A 17 5.75 -7.13 -29.44
N TYR A 18 5.45 -6.67 -28.23
CA TYR A 18 4.75 -5.42 -28.01
C TYR A 18 5.75 -4.29 -27.83
N ASP A 19 5.53 -3.17 -28.51
CA ASP A 19 6.39 -2.00 -28.41
C ASP A 19 6.08 -1.19 -27.14
N ILE A 20 6.68 -1.61 -26.02
CA ILE A 20 6.54 -1.00 -24.69
C ILE A 20 7.57 0.13 -24.55
N VAL A 21 8.82 -0.12 -24.92
CA VAL A 21 9.92 0.85 -24.77
C VAL A 21 9.80 2.00 -25.79
N GLY A 22 9.39 1.73 -27.03
CA GLY A 22 9.14 2.78 -28.03
C GLY A 22 7.97 3.69 -27.65
N ARG A 23 7.02 3.18 -26.84
CA ARG A 23 5.91 3.94 -26.26
C ARG A 23 6.17 4.48 -24.85
N SER A 24 7.43 4.50 -24.41
CA SER A 24 7.83 4.97 -23.06
C SER A 24 7.26 6.32 -22.65
N ARG A 25 7.08 7.27 -23.59
CA ARG A 25 6.47 8.59 -23.31
C ARG A 25 5.05 8.47 -22.75
N VAL A 26 4.25 7.52 -23.24
CA VAL A 26 2.88 7.28 -22.75
C VAL A 26 2.94 6.77 -21.32
N TRP A 27 3.81 5.79 -21.05
CA TRP A 27 3.97 5.22 -19.71
C TRP A 27 4.51 6.22 -18.69
N TYR A 28 5.46 7.07 -19.09
CA TYR A 28 5.93 8.16 -18.24
C TYR A 28 4.84 9.20 -17.98
N ALA A 29 4.00 9.53 -18.96
CA ALA A 29 2.86 10.41 -18.75
C ALA A 29 1.83 9.82 -17.77
N VAL A 30 1.53 8.51 -17.89
CA VAL A 30 0.65 7.79 -16.95
C VAL A 30 1.24 7.81 -15.54
N ALA A 31 2.51 7.42 -15.38
CA ALA A 31 3.19 7.40 -14.08
C ALA A 31 3.24 8.80 -13.43
N ALA A 32 3.57 9.84 -14.21
CA ALA A 32 3.58 11.22 -13.73
C ALA A 32 2.17 11.68 -13.30
N THR A 33 1.13 11.32 -14.07
CA THR A 33 -0.26 11.64 -13.72
C THR A 33 -0.67 10.95 -12.42
N MET A 34 -0.33 9.68 -12.25
CA MET A 34 -0.60 8.94 -11.01
C MET A 34 0.09 9.58 -9.81
N ILE A 35 1.36 9.98 -9.93
CA ILE A 35 2.08 10.70 -8.87
C ILE A 35 1.37 12.02 -8.53
N VAL A 36 1.03 12.83 -9.53
CA VAL A 36 0.38 14.13 -9.30
C VAL A 36 -0.97 13.96 -8.61
N LEU A 37 -1.79 13.00 -9.06
CA LEU A 37 -3.07 12.69 -8.43
C LEU A 37 -2.89 12.22 -6.99
N SER A 38 -1.97 11.28 -6.75
CA SER A 38 -1.68 10.79 -5.39
C SER A 38 -1.20 11.89 -4.45
N LEU A 39 -0.29 12.76 -4.92
CA LEU A 39 0.18 13.90 -4.12
C LEU A 39 -0.92 14.93 -3.86
N ALA A 40 -1.79 15.19 -4.84
CA ALA A 40 -2.95 16.06 -4.65
C ALA A 40 -3.90 15.50 -3.60
N ILE A 41 -4.23 14.20 -3.69
CA ILE A 41 -5.08 13.51 -2.71
C ILE A 41 -4.48 13.58 -1.31
N LEU A 42 -3.17 13.33 -1.18
CA LEU A 42 -2.47 13.44 0.09
C LEU A 42 -2.47 14.87 0.64
N GLY A 43 -2.34 15.88 -0.21
CA GLY A 43 -2.40 17.29 0.18
C GLY A 43 -3.78 17.74 0.66
N PHE A 44 -4.85 17.31 -0.01
CA PHE A 44 -6.22 17.76 0.30
C PHE A 44 -6.90 16.93 1.40
N LYS A 45 -6.77 15.59 1.33
CA LYS A 45 -7.46 14.68 2.26
C LYS A 45 -6.58 14.27 3.43
N GLY A 46 -5.26 14.28 3.25
CA GLY A 46 -4.32 13.74 4.22
C GLY A 46 -4.40 12.22 4.35
N ILE A 47 -3.52 11.68 5.20
CA ILE A 47 -3.63 10.30 5.66
C ILE A 47 -4.53 10.23 6.91
N ASN A 48 -5.18 9.08 7.11
CA ASN A 48 -5.94 8.79 8.33
C ASN A 48 -5.08 7.88 9.24
N PRO A 49 -4.13 8.41 10.03
CA PRO A 49 -3.32 7.58 10.91
C PRO A 49 -4.19 7.03 12.04
N GLY A 50 -3.96 5.77 12.37
CA GLY A 50 -4.68 5.10 13.44
C GLY A 50 -4.29 5.55 14.84
N ILE A 51 -5.05 5.05 15.80
CA ILE A 51 -4.81 5.22 17.24
C ILE A 51 -3.37 4.87 17.61
N GLU A 52 -2.77 3.87 16.96
CA GLU A 52 -1.39 3.46 17.22
C GLU A 52 -0.38 4.57 16.91
N PHE A 53 -0.66 5.50 16.00
CA PHE A 53 0.25 6.62 15.74
C PHE A 53 -0.09 7.87 16.53
N ARG A 54 -1.36 8.03 16.93
CA ARG A 54 -1.85 9.22 17.64
C ARG A 54 -1.81 9.12 19.16
N GLY A 55 -1.94 7.91 19.70
CA GLY A 55 -2.37 7.72 21.09
C GLY A 55 -3.86 8.00 21.28
N GLY A 56 -4.43 7.48 22.36
CA GLY A 56 -5.83 7.69 22.72
C GLY A 56 -6.59 6.41 23.05
N SER A 57 -7.92 6.51 22.99
CA SER A 57 -8.84 5.40 23.24
C SER A 57 -9.61 5.06 21.96
N GLU A 58 -9.80 3.76 21.70
CA GLU A 58 -10.58 3.25 20.59
C GLU A 58 -11.69 2.34 21.11
N PHE A 59 -12.88 2.49 20.55
CA PHE A 59 -14.02 1.61 20.77
C PHE A 59 -14.43 0.97 19.44
N THR A 60 -14.50 -0.35 19.41
CA THR A 60 -15.01 -1.12 18.28
C THR A 60 -16.34 -1.74 18.68
N LEU A 61 -17.41 -1.30 18.02
CA LEU A 61 -18.75 -1.86 18.13
C LEU A 61 -18.93 -2.88 17.01
N SER A 62 -19.32 -4.10 17.38
CA SER A 62 -19.60 -5.18 16.43
C SER A 62 -21.11 -5.48 16.40
N ASN A 63 -21.60 -6.01 15.28
CA ASN A 63 -23.00 -6.40 15.10
C ASN A 63 -24.00 -5.23 15.23
N VAL A 64 -23.61 -4.04 14.76
CA VAL A 64 -24.48 -2.87 14.78
C VAL A 64 -25.43 -2.89 13.58
N ALA A 65 -26.74 -2.74 13.84
CA ALA A 65 -27.75 -2.67 12.79
C ALA A 65 -27.68 -1.38 11.96
N ASN A 66 -27.23 -0.29 12.59
CA ASN A 66 -27.00 1.01 11.95
C ASN A 66 -25.55 1.44 12.19
N THR A 67 -24.81 1.66 11.11
CA THR A 67 -23.42 2.13 11.14
C THR A 67 -23.30 3.65 11.05
N SER A 68 -24.40 4.40 11.19
CA SER A 68 -24.39 5.86 11.26
C SER A 68 -23.61 6.34 12.48
N GLY A 69 -22.65 7.23 12.28
CA GLY A 69 -21.86 7.78 13.38
C GLY A 69 -22.60 8.78 14.28
N ASP A 70 -23.85 9.14 13.98
CA ASP A 70 -24.54 10.24 14.66
C ASP A 70 -24.81 9.93 16.14
N ALA A 71 -25.32 8.73 16.46
CA ALA A 71 -25.53 8.29 17.83
C ALA A 71 -24.22 8.25 18.63
N ALA A 72 -23.11 7.83 18.00
CA ALA A 72 -21.80 7.85 18.63
C ALA A 72 -21.32 9.28 18.92
N ARG A 73 -21.54 10.24 18.01
CA ARG A 73 -21.19 11.65 18.26
C ARG A 73 -22.00 12.24 19.40
N GLU A 74 -23.29 11.91 19.49
CA GLU A 74 -24.16 12.38 20.56
C GLU A 74 -23.72 11.84 21.93
N VAL A 75 -23.46 10.53 22.04
CA VAL A 75 -22.94 9.91 23.27
C VAL A 75 -21.65 10.57 23.71
N LEU A 76 -20.71 10.80 22.78
CA LEU A 76 -19.43 11.43 23.10
C LEU A 76 -19.60 12.90 23.52
N ALA A 77 -20.50 13.63 22.86
CA ALA A 77 -20.79 15.03 23.22
C ALA A 77 -21.39 15.15 24.63
N GLN A 78 -22.27 14.24 25.03
CA GLN A 78 -22.82 14.19 26.40
C GLN A 78 -21.75 13.96 27.47
N GLN A 79 -20.67 13.25 27.12
CA GLN A 79 -19.53 13.01 27.99
C GLN A 79 -18.46 14.12 27.91
N GLY A 80 -18.74 15.23 27.20
CA GLY A 80 -17.81 16.34 27.03
C GLY A 80 -16.69 16.09 26.01
N ILE A 81 -16.77 15.01 25.24
CA ILE A 81 -15.75 14.60 24.25
C ILE A 81 -16.21 15.07 22.86
N THR A 82 -15.97 16.34 22.54
CA THR A 82 -16.50 16.99 21.31
C THR A 82 -15.49 17.19 20.19
N GLU A 83 -14.18 17.25 20.47
CA GLU A 83 -13.21 17.77 19.49
C GLU A 83 -12.34 16.73 18.74
N ALA A 84 -12.43 15.43 19.04
CA ALA A 84 -11.47 14.46 18.48
C ALA A 84 -12.06 13.10 18.04
N ALA A 85 -13.38 12.95 18.07
CA ALA A 85 -14.02 11.68 17.76
C ALA A 85 -13.96 11.36 16.26
N ARG A 86 -13.07 10.45 15.85
CA ARG A 86 -13.09 9.90 14.48
C ARG A 86 -13.92 8.63 14.46
N ILE A 87 -14.93 8.64 13.60
CA ILE A 87 -15.86 7.52 13.46
C ILE A 87 -15.71 6.96 12.06
N THR A 88 -15.36 5.68 12.00
CA THR A 88 -15.12 4.96 10.74
C THR A 88 -15.94 3.68 10.74
N THR A 89 -16.68 3.43 9.66
CA THR A 89 -17.36 2.15 9.45
C THR A 89 -16.36 1.08 9.05
N VAL A 90 -16.40 -0.08 9.70
CA VAL A 90 -15.54 -1.22 9.43
C VAL A 90 -16.41 -2.36 8.90
N GLY A 91 -16.17 -2.78 7.65
CA GLY A 91 -17.01 -3.77 6.98
C GLY A 91 -18.44 -3.28 6.78
N SER A 92 -19.44 -4.13 6.99
CA SER A 92 -20.85 -3.78 6.83
C SER A 92 -21.58 -3.51 8.15
N ASN A 93 -21.15 -4.15 9.25
CA ASN A 93 -21.90 -4.19 10.52
C ASN A 93 -21.04 -3.83 11.75
N SER A 94 -19.94 -3.12 11.57
CA SER A 94 -19.08 -2.68 12.68
C SER A 94 -18.74 -1.21 12.58
N LEU A 95 -18.60 -0.57 13.74
CA LEU A 95 -18.24 0.84 13.87
C LEU A 95 -17.00 0.98 14.75
N ARG A 96 -16.04 1.76 14.29
CA ARG A 96 -14.83 2.11 15.04
C ARG A 96 -14.88 3.58 15.41
N ILE A 97 -14.66 3.88 16.68
CA ILE A 97 -14.73 5.20 17.28
C ILE A 97 -13.40 5.46 17.99
N GLN A 98 -12.68 6.49 17.58
CA GLN A 98 -11.39 6.87 18.16
C GLN A 98 -11.51 8.23 18.84
N THR A 99 -11.03 8.33 20.07
CA THR A 99 -11.09 9.54 20.90
C THR A 99 -9.71 9.89 21.43
N THR A 100 -9.60 11.05 22.10
CA THR A 100 -8.45 11.34 22.96
C THR A 100 -8.31 10.32 24.08
N GLU A 101 -7.19 10.40 24.78
CA GLU A 101 -6.94 9.60 25.99
C GLU A 101 -8.08 9.78 27.00
N MET A 102 -8.48 8.67 27.61
CA MET A 102 -9.52 8.60 28.61
C MET A 102 -9.03 7.71 29.76
N ASP A 103 -9.44 8.02 30.98
CA ASP A 103 -9.20 7.13 32.10
C ASP A 103 -10.13 5.90 32.05
N ALA A 104 -9.87 4.93 32.93
CA ALA A 104 -10.63 3.67 32.94
C ALA A 104 -12.12 3.85 33.27
N GLU A 105 -12.48 4.87 34.07
CA GLU A 105 -13.86 5.14 34.48
C GLU A 105 -14.65 5.79 33.33
N GLN A 106 -14.03 6.75 32.65
CA GLN A 106 -14.54 7.35 31.42
C GLN A 106 -14.72 6.31 30.32
N VAL A 107 -13.75 5.41 30.12
CA VAL A 107 -13.85 4.32 29.14
C VAL A 107 -15.03 3.41 29.46
N ALA A 108 -15.22 3.01 30.72
CA ALA A 108 -16.35 2.16 31.12
C ALA A 108 -17.70 2.85 30.91
N THR A 109 -17.78 4.15 31.20
CA THR A 109 -18.98 4.97 31.03
C THR A 109 -19.35 5.09 29.54
N VAL A 110 -18.39 5.47 28.69
CA VAL A 110 -18.60 5.59 27.25
C VAL A 110 -18.93 4.23 26.62
N ARG A 111 -18.27 3.16 27.03
CA ARG A 111 -18.57 1.80 26.54
C ARG A 111 -20.02 1.42 26.81
N SER A 112 -20.53 1.72 28.00
CA SER A 112 -21.91 1.41 28.41
C SER A 112 -22.92 2.26 27.64
N ALA A 113 -22.65 3.57 27.50
CA ALA A 113 -23.51 4.47 26.75
C ALA A 113 -23.54 4.15 25.25
N LEU A 114 -22.42 3.70 24.66
CA LEU A 114 -22.36 3.24 23.28
C LEU A 114 -23.12 1.93 23.07
N ALA A 115 -23.09 1.01 24.05
CA ALA A 115 -23.87 -0.22 23.99
C ALA A 115 -25.38 0.09 23.99
N GLU A 116 -25.83 0.99 24.86
CA GLU A 116 -27.23 1.44 24.95
C GLU A 116 -27.68 2.19 23.68
N ALA A 117 -26.88 3.14 23.20
CA ALA A 117 -27.25 3.97 22.03
C ALA A 117 -27.40 3.17 20.72
N TYR A 118 -26.70 2.03 20.62
CA TYR A 118 -26.75 1.16 19.44
C TYR A 118 -27.56 -0.13 19.67
N ASP A 119 -28.18 -0.29 20.83
CA ASP A 119 -28.98 -1.46 21.22
C ASP A 119 -28.21 -2.79 21.04
N ILE A 120 -26.96 -2.82 21.52
CA ILE A 120 -26.08 -3.98 21.48
C ILE A 120 -25.61 -4.39 22.87
N GLU A 121 -25.25 -5.66 23.04
CA GLU A 121 -24.64 -6.12 24.28
C GLU A 121 -23.27 -5.46 24.53
N LEU A 122 -22.94 -5.20 25.80
CA LEU A 122 -21.66 -4.62 26.21
C LEU A 122 -20.45 -5.48 25.75
N THR A 123 -20.65 -6.78 25.60
CA THR A 123 -19.68 -7.75 25.06
C THR A 123 -19.27 -7.43 23.62
N ASN A 124 -20.15 -6.81 22.83
CA ASN A 124 -19.90 -6.40 21.46
C ASN A 124 -19.21 -5.04 21.33
N VAL A 125 -19.00 -4.34 22.46
CA VAL A 125 -18.20 -3.11 22.51
C VAL A 125 -16.83 -3.45 23.08
N THR A 126 -15.81 -3.48 22.23
CA THR A 126 -14.41 -3.68 22.65
C THR A 126 -13.74 -2.31 22.79
N SER A 127 -12.96 -2.11 23.85
CA SER A 127 -12.15 -0.90 24.03
C SER A 127 -10.65 -1.22 24.06
N THR A 128 -9.87 -0.39 23.37
CA THR A 128 -8.41 -0.46 23.30
C THR A 128 -7.85 0.91 23.67
N PHE A 129 -6.77 0.95 24.46
CA PHE A 129 -6.08 2.18 24.82
C PHE A 129 -4.62 2.12 24.38
N ILE A 130 -4.13 3.19 23.76
CA ILE A 130 -2.72 3.35 23.39
C ILE A 130 -2.20 4.62 24.06
N GLY A 131 -1.16 4.45 24.88
CA GLY A 131 -0.50 5.57 25.55
C GLY A 131 0.29 6.46 24.58
N PRO A 132 0.53 7.74 24.95
CA PRO A 132 1.13 8.74 24.06
C PRO A 132 2.60 8.41 23.72
N THR A 133 3.34 7.82 24.67
CA THR A 133 4.72 7.39 24.47
C THR A 133 4.83 6.26 23.45
N TRP A 134 3.89 5.30 23.51
CA TRP A 134 3.80 4.23 22.51
C TRP A 134 3.60 4.83 21.13
N GLY A 135 2.62 5.76 21.00
CA GLY A 135 2.26 6.40 19.74
C GLY A 135 3.44 7.04 19.03
N GLN A 136 4.18 7.84 19.80
CA GLN A 136 5.38 8.51 19.31
C GLN A 136 6.49 7.52 18.93
N ASP A 137 6.77 6.53 19.80
CA ASP A 137 7.82 5.54 19.55
C ASP A 137 7.57 4.73 18.30
N VAL A 138 6.33 4.30 18.06
CA VAL A 138 6.01 3.48 16.90
C VAL A 138 5.91 4.28 15.62
N THR A 139 5.39 5.51 15.67
CA THR A 139 5.47 6.43 14.54
C THR A 139 6.92 6.61 14.10
N ASN A 140 7.82 6.88 15.05
CA ASN A 140 9.24 7.06 14.80
C ASN A 140 9.88 5.78 14.24
N LYS A 141 9.61 4.61 14.83
CA LYS A 141 10.15 3.33 14.35
C LYS A 141 9.64 2.96 12.96
N ALA A 142 8.37 3.23 12.65
CA ALA A 142 7.80 2.97 11.33
C ALA A 142 8.46 3.84 10.25
N LEU A 143 8.62 5.14 10.52
CA LEU A 143 9.27 6.07 9.60
C LEU A 143 10.77 5.76 9.44
N GLN A 144 11.47 5.48 10.54
CA GLN A 144 12.87 5.03 10.49
C GLN A 144 13.01 3.72 9.71
N GLY A 145 12.12 2.74 9.94
CA GLY A 145 12.13 1.47 9.24
C GLY A 145 11.95 1.63 7.73
N LEU A 146 11.03 2.50 7.29
CA LEU A 146 10.84 2.83 5.87
C LEU A 146 12.10 3.47 5.27
N VAL A 147 12.69 4.45 5.96
CA VAL A 147 13.91 5.12 5.48
C VAL A 147 15.09 4.14 5.41
N ILE A 148 15.31 3.34 6.46
CA ILE A 148 16.35 2.31 6.50
C ILE A 148 16.14 1.31 5.35
N PHE A 149 14.91 0.84 5.14
CA PHE A 149 14.58 -0.05 4.03
C PHE A 149 14.95 0.57 2.67
N LEU A 150 14.53 1.81 2.41
CA LEU A 150 14.83 2.50 1.15
C LEU A 150 16.34 2.69 0.94
N VAL A 151 17.08 3.03 2.00
CA VAL A 151 18.54 3.16 1.95
C VAL A 151 19.20 1.81 1.66
N LEU A 152 18.84 0.76 2.41
CA LEU A 152 19.41 -0.58 2.22
C LEU A 152 19.12 -1.11 0.82
N VAL A 153 17.88 -0.98 0.34
CA VAL A 153 17.51 -1.37 -1.03
C VAL A 153 18.31 -0.56 -2.05
N SER A 154 18.43 0.76 -1.88
CA SER A 154 19.23 1.59 -2.79
C SER A 154 20.70 1.15 -2.85
N VAL A 155 21.31 0.83 -1.71
CA VAL A 155 22.69 0.32 -1.61
C VAL A 155 22.81 -1.05 -2.29
N VAL A 156 21.90 -1.97 -2.01
CA VAL A 156 21.88 -3.30 -2.63
C VAL A 156 21.74 -3.17 -4.14
N MET A 157 20.85 -2.31 -4.63
CA MET A 157 20.65 -2.09 -6.07
C MET A 157 21.88 -1.47 -6.72
N ALA A 158 22.53 -0.50 -6.07
CA ALA A 158 23.78 0.08 -6.53
C ALA A 158 24.89 -0.98 -6.65
N ALA A 159 25.04 -1.83 -5.63
CA ALA A 159 26.03 -2.91 -5.62
C ALA A 159 25.71 -3.99 -6.68
N TYR A 160 24.43 -4.32 -6.84
CA TYR A 160 23.95 -5.39 -7.72
C TYR A 160 24.07 -5.01 -9.20
N PHE A 161 23.57 -3.84 -9.59
CA PHE A 161 23.51 -3.43 -11.00
C PHE A 161 24.83 -2.87 -11.53
N ARG A 162 25.75 -2.46 -10.64
CA ARG A 162 27.07 -1.90 -10.98
C ARG A 162 27.03 -0.72 -11.97
N THR A 163 25.84 -0.18 -12.23
CA THR A 163 25.57 0.89 -13.18
C THR A 163 24.64 1.89 -12.50
N TRP A 164 25.09 3.14 -12.43
CA TRP A 164 24.35 4.18 -11.71
C TRP A 164 22.98 4.46 -12.35
N LYS A 165 22.88 4.34 -13.69
CA LYS A 165 21.63 4.60 -14.45
C LYS A 165 20.52 3.61 -14.08
N MET A 166 20.81 2.30 -14.06
CA MET A 166 19.82 1.29 -13.69
C MET A 166 19.47 1.38 -12.20
N SER A 167 20.46 1.66 -11.36
CA SER A 167 20.21 1.86 -9.92
C SER A 167 19.27 3.04 -9.66
N ALA A 168 19.50 4.19 -10.31
CA ALA A 168 18.64 5.36 -10.21
C ALA A 168 17.23 5.11 -10.77
N ALA A 169 17.12 4.39 -11.89
CA ALA A 169 15.83 4.01 -12.47
C ALA A 169 15.02 3.12 -11.51
N ALA A 170 15.67 2.12 -10.88
CA ALA A 170 15.01 1.25 -9.92
C ALA A 170 14.54 2.01 -8.66
N VAL A 171 15.39 2.87 -8.10
CA VAL A 171 15.01 3.70 -6.94
C VAL A 171 13.84 4.62 -7.29
N THR A 172 13.83 5.20 -8.48
CA THR A 172 12.74 6.05 -8.95
C THR A 172 11.44 5.27 -9.11
N ALA A 173 11.49 4.04 -9.61
CA ALA A 173 10.33 3.15 -9.69
C ALA A 173 9.77 2.83 -8.29
N LEU A 174 10.64 2.54 -7.31
CA LEU A 174 10.22 2.30 -5.92
C LEU A 174 9.55 3.53 -5.31
N ILE A 175 10.11 4.72 -5.51
CA ILE A 175 9.52 5.98 -5.01
C ILE A 175 8.14 6.20 -5.61
N HIS A 176 7.99 5.99 -6.93
CA HIS A 176 6.69 6.01 -7.59
C HIS A 176 5.70 5.06 -6.90
N ASP A 177 6.10 3.82 -6.64
CA ASP A 177 5.21 2.82 -6.04
C ASP A 177 4.80 3.20 -4.62
N VAL A 178 5.71 3.73 -3.80
CA VAL A 178 5.37 4.27 -2.47
C VAL A 178 4.34 5.39 -2.57
N ILE A 179 4.57 6.38 -3.45
CA ILE A 179 3.66 7.53 -3.59
C ILE A 179 2.28 7.09 -4.07
N VAL A 180 2.23 6.19 -5.06
CA VAL A 180 0.98 5.70 -5.62
C VAL A 180 0.21 4.86 -4.60
N THR A 181 0.88 3.95 -3.88
CA THR A 181 0.24 3.10 -2.87
C THR A 181 -0.30 3.91 -1.69
N VAL A 182 0.49 4.84 -1.14
CA VAL A 182 0.07 5.71 -0.04
C VAL A 182 -1.05 6.66 -0.49
N GLY A 183 -0.96 7.21 -1.70
CA GLY A 183 -2.00 8.07 -2.28
C GLY A 183 -3.33 7.34 -2.48
N LEU A 184 -3.30 6.09 -2.96
CA LEU A 184 -4.50 5.25 -3.07
C LEU A 184 -5.10 4.96 -1.68
N TYR A 185 -4.26 4.69 -0.69
CA TYR A 185 -4.69 4.44 0.68
C TYR A 185 -5.41 5.67 1.28
N ALA A 186 -4.85 6.86 1.06
CA ALA A 186 -5.48 8.13 1.43
C ALA A 186 -6.79 8.38 0.65
N LEU A 187 -6.82 8.08 -0.66
CA LEU A 187 -8.01 8.24 -1.50
C LEU A 187 -9.20 7.46 -0.96
N VAL A 188 -8.99 6.19 -0.61
CA VAL A 188 -10.05 5.36 -0.01
C VAL A 188 -10.37 5.84 1.40
N GLY A 189 -9.39 6.41 2.11
CA GLY A 189 -9.55 6.87 3.49
C GLY A 189 -9.32 5.76 4.50
N PHE A 190 -8.62 4.70 4.10
CA PHE A 190 -8.24 3.63 4.99
C PHE A 190 -7.32 4.15 6.10
N GLU A 191 -7.52 3.56 7.27
CA GLU A 191 -6.72 3.83 8.44
C GLU A 191 -5.31 3.27 8.25
N VAL A 192 -4.31 4.14 8.38
CA VAL A 192 -2.89 3.78 8.34
C VAL A 192 -2.49 3.35 9.73
N THR A 193 -2.24 2.05 9.90
CA THR A 193 -1.73 1.45 11.14
C THR A 193 -0.30 0.91 10.93
N PRO A 194 0.42 0.49 11.97
CA PRO A 194 1.69 -0.20 11.82
C PRO A 194 1.59 -1.44 10.90
N ALA A 195 0.45 -2.14 10.92
CA ALA A 195 0.19 -3.25 10.00
C ALA A 195 0.11 -2.78 8.54
N SER A 196 -0.50 -1.62 8.27
CA SER A 196 -0.50 -1.01 6.93
C SER A 196 0.92 -0.71 6.44
N VAL A 197 1.81 -0.24 7.33
CA VAL A 197 3.22 0.03 6.99
C VAL A 197 3.95 -1.26 6.59
N ILE A 198 3.72 -2.37 7.31
CA ILE A 198 4.24 -3.69 6.92
C ILE A 198 3.70 -4.10 5.55
N GLY A 199 2.43 -3.83 5.28
CA GLY A 199 1.81 -4.02 3.96
C GLY A 199 2.53 -3.23 2.86
N PHE A 200 2.81 -1.94 3.09
CA PHE A 200 3.56 -1.11 2.15
C PHE A 200 4.96 -1.68 1.88
N LEU A 201 5.71 -2.06 2.92
CA LEU A 201 7.03 -2.69 2.77
C LEU A 201 6.97 -3.99 1.96
N THR A 202 5.91 -4.77 2.14
CA THR A 202 5.69 -6.01 1.39
C THR A 202 5.44 -5.73 -0.10
N ILE A 203 4.62 -4.74 -0.42
CA ILE A 203 4.38 -4.31 -1.81
C ILE A 203 5.69 -3.88 -2.47
N LEU A 204 6.52 -3.10 -1.76
CA LEU A 204 7.82 -2.68 -2.28
C LEU A 204 8.76 -3.86 -2.51
N GLY A 205 8.76 -4.87 -1.64
CA GLY A 205 9.54 -6.09 -1.85
C GLY A 205 9.15 -6.84 -3.12
N TYR A 206 7.84 -6.97 -3.38
CA TYR A 206 7.34 -7.59 -4.62
C TYR A 206 7.67 -6.76 -5.87
N SER A 207 7.50 -5.43 -5.81
CA SER A 207 7.86 -4.54 -6.92
C SER A 207 9.36 -4.59 -7.22
N LEU A 208 10.19 -4.61 -6.18
CA LEU A 208 11.63 -4.73 -6.32
C LEU A 208 12.04 -6.04 -7.00
N TYR A 209 11.42 -7.16 -6.60
CA TYR A 209 11.71 -8.47 -7.20
C TYR A 209 11.47 -8.45 -8.72
N ASP A 210 10.34 -7.89 -9.17
CA ASP A 210 10.02 -7.80 -10.59
C ASP A 210 10.98 -6.85 -11.33
N THR A 211 11.27 -5.69 -10.74
CA THR A 211 12.23 -4.71 -11.29
C THR A 211 13.60 -5.34 -11.52
N VAL A 212 14.09 -6.15 -10.57
CA VAL A 212 15.40 -6.79 -10.68
C VAL A 212 15.43 -7.77 -11.86
N VAL A 213 14.39 -8.58 -12.01
CA VAL A 213 14.27 -9.57 -13.09
C VAL A 213 14.24 -8.90 -14.47
N VAL A 214 13.45 -7.84 -14.61
CA VAL A 214 13.37 -7.08 -15.87
C VAL A 214 14.73 -6.47 -16.20
N PHE A 215 15.38 -5.83 -15.22
CA PHE A 215 16.66 -5.16 -15.44
C PHE A 215 17.80 -6.14 -15.72
N ASP A 216 17.78 -7.32 -15.11
CA ASP A 216 18.69 -8.41 -15.46
C ASP A 216 18.52 -8.84 -16.91
N LYS A 217 17.27 -9.00 -17.38
CA LYS A 217 17.02 -9.36 -18.77
C LYS A 217 17.43 -8.26 -19.73
N VAL A 218 17.22 -6.99 -19.37
CA VAL A 218 17.70 -5.85 -20.15
C VAL A 218 19.23 -5.89 -20.23
N ARG A 219 19.92 -6.11 -19.11
CA ARG A 219 21.38 -6.24 -19.07
C ARG A 219 21.88 -7.41 -19.91
N GLU A 220 21.23 -8.57 -19.83
CA GLU A 220 21.56 -9.76 -20.61
C GLU A 220 21.43 -9.48 -22.12
N ASN A 221 20.30 -8.93 -22.55
CA ASN A 221 20.03 -8.65 -23.96
C ASN A 221 20.87 -7.51 -24.52
N THR A 222 21.39 -6.61 -23.67
CA THR A 222 22.20 -5.47 -24.08
C THR A 222 23.70 -5.66 -23.84
N ALA A 223 24.13 -6.80 -23.28
CA ALA A 223 25.52 -7.05 -22.88
C ALA A 223 26.52 -6.91 -24.04
N ARG A 224 26.11 -7.23 -25.27
CA ARG A 224 26.93 -7.17 -26.49
C ARG A 224 26.41 -6.15 -27.50
N ILE A 225 25.65 -5.16 -27.04
CA ILE A 225 25.01 -4.20 -27.94
C ILE A 225 26.02 -3.32 -28.70
N PHE A 226 27.23 -3.17 -28.17
CA PHE A 226 28.32 -2.44 -28.81
C PHE A 226 29.21 -3.33 -29.71
N ASP A 227 29.00 -4.66 -29.69
CA ASP A 227 29.73 -5.62 -30.53
C ASP A 227 28.99 -5.89 -31.86
N GLN A 228 27.82 -5.29 -32.08
CA GLN A 228 26.98 -5.51 -33.26
C GLN A 228 26.20 -4.24 -33.67
N ASP A 229 25.79 -4.18 -34.94
CA ASP A 229 24.98 -3.07 -35.48
C ASP A 229 23.54 -3.47 -35.85
N ARG A 230 23.13 -4.72 -35.56
CA ARG A 230 21.87 -5.30 -36.07
C ARG A 230 20.63 -4.92 -35.25
N VAL A 231 20.83 -4.57 -33.98
CA VAL A 231 19.74 -4.31 -33.02
C VAL A 231 20.12 -3.11 -32.18
N THR A 232 19.19 -2.18 -32.02
CA THR A 232 19.38 -1.00 -31.15
C THR A 232 19.19 -1.37 -29.67
N TYR A 233 19.74 -0.54 -28.77
CA TYR A 233 19.49 -0.71 -27.33
C TYR A 233 18.00 -0.72 -26.99
N ALA A 234 17.22 0.15 -27.64
CA ALA A 234 15.78 0.26 -27.40
C ALA A 234 15.03 -1.03 -27.81
N GLU A 235 15.38 -1.63 -28.95
CA GLU A 235 14.81 -2.91 -29.39
C GLU A 235 15.19 -4.06 -28.48
N ALA A 236 16.46 -4.13 -28.05
CA ALA A 236 16.93 -5.16 -27.12
C ALA A 236 16.28 -5.05 -25.73
N ALA A 237 16.12 -3.81 -25.23
CA ALA A 237 15.39 -3.54 -23.99
C ALA A 237 13.90 -3.87 -24.13
N ASN A 238 13.29 -3.55 -25.27
CA ASN A 238 11.89 -3.90 -25.52
C ASN A 238 11.68 -5.42 -25.53
N LEU A 239 12.58 -6.16 -26.18
CA LEU A 239 12.55 -7.61 -26.18
C LEU A 239 12.69 -8.17 -24.75
N ALA A 240 13.57 -7.60 -23.94
CA ALA A 240 13.75 -8.01 -22.54
C ALA A 240 12.46 -7.88 -21.72
N VAL A 241 11.76 -6.74 -21.85
CA VAL A 241 10.47 -6.52 -21.17
C VAL A 241 9.42 -7.53 -21.63
N ASN A 242 9.36 -7.84 -22.93
CA ASN A 242 8.43 -8.85 -23.46
C ASN A 242 8.76 -10.26 -22.95
N GLN A 243 10.04 -10.61 -22.87
CA GLN A 243 10.51 -11.91 -22.36
C GLN A 243 10.15 -12.16 -20.90
N THR A 244 10.12 -11.11 -20.08
CA THR A 244 9.79 -11.22 -18.65
C THR A 244 8.30 -11.04 -18.38
N LEU A 245 7.52 -10.45 -19.29
CA LEU A 245 6.12 -10.08 -19.09
C LEU A 245 5.24 -11.22 -18.56
N VAL A 246 5.33 -12.42 -19.14
CA VAL A 246 4.51 -13.56 -18.69
C VAL A 246 4.91 -14.03 -17.29
N ARG A 247 6.21 -13.98 -16.96
CA ARG A 247 6.69 -14.29 -15.61
C ARG A 247 6.15 -13.26 -14.61
N SER A 248 6.29 -11.97 -14.92
CA SER A 248 5.80 -10.87 -14.07
C SER A 248 4.30 -11.00 -13.79
N ILE A 249 3.49 -11.20 -14.84
CA ILE A 249 2.04 -11.44 -14.69
C ILE A 249 1.76 -12.65 -13.81
N ASN A 250 2.44 -13.77 -14.03
CA ASN A 250 2.22 -14.98 -13.23
C ASN A 250 2.57 -14.74 -11.75
N THR A 251 3.70 -14.10 -11.46
CA THR A 251 4.10 -13.78 -10.09
C THR A 251 3.09 -12.83 -9.42
N SER A 252 2.63 -11.79 -10.12
CA SER A 252 1.60 -10.88 -9.59
C SER A 252 0.27 -11.58 -9.34
N VAL A 253 -0.23 -12.39 -10.28
CA VAL A 253 -1.50 -13.11 -10.13
C VAL A 253 -1.43 -14.09 -8.96
N VAL A 254 -0.37 -14.91 -8.89
CA VAL A 254 -0.18 -15.87 -7.79
C VAL A 254 -0.04 -15.15 -6.45
N GLY A 255 0.63 -14.01 -6.40
CA GLY A 255 0.79 -13.20 -5.18
C GLY A 255 -0.52 -12.55 -4.69
N VAL A 256 -1.41 -12.16 -5.61
CA VAL A 256 -2.71 -11.55 -5.26
C VAL A 256 -3.72 -12.58 -4.77
N LEU A 257 -3.63 -13.85 -5.19
CA LEU A 257 -4.62 -14.88 -4.83
C LEU A 257 -4.81 -15.05 -3.31
N PRO A 258 -3.77 -15.19 -2.47
CA PRO A 258 -3.95 -15.27 -1.02
C PRO A 258 -4.59 -14.01 -0.42
N VAL A 259 -4.19 -12.83 -0.92
CA VAL A 259 -4.73 -11.54 -0.44
C VAL A 259 -6.21 -11.42 -0.80
N ALA A 260 -6.59 -11.79 -2.03
CA ALA A 260 -7.97 -11.84 -2.46
C ALA A 260 -8.79 -12.85 -1.63
N SER A 261 -8.25 -14.04 -1.37
CA SER A 261 -8.91 -15.03 -0.52
C SER A 261 -9.17 -14.50 0.89
N ILE A 262 -8.19 -13.83 1.51
CA ILE A 262 -8.38 -13.20 2.84
C ILE A 262 -9.44 -12.09 2.75
N LEU A 263 -9.45 -11.29 1.69
CA LEU A 263 -10.42 -10.21 1.52
C LEU A 263 -11.86 -10.71 1.38
N PHE A 264 -12.10 -11.85 0.74
CA PHE A 264 -13.45 -12.41 0.53
C PHE A 264 -13.90 -13.38 1.63
N VAL A 265 -12.97 -14.06 2.31
CA VAL A 265 -13.29 -15.05 3.35
C VAL A 265 -13.13 -14.47 4.76
N GLY A 266 -12.28 -13.45 4.93
CA GLY A 266 -11.99 -12.81 6.22
C GLY A 266 -12.97 -11.70 6.62
N THR A 267 -14.03 -11.48 5.83
CA THR A 267 -15.20 -10.65 6.16
C THR A 267 -16.30 -11.50 6.75
#